data_AF-A0A094CNI9-F1
#
_entry.id   AF-A0A094CNI9-F1
#
_cell.length_a   1.000
_cell.length_b   1.000
_cell.length_c   1.000
_cell.angle_alpha   90.00
_cell.angle_beta   90.00
_cell.angle_gamma   90.00
#
_symmetry.space_group_name_H-M   'P 1'
#
loop_
_entity.id
_entity.type
_entity.pdbx_description
1 polymer ?
#
loop_
_entity_poly.entity_id
_entity_poly.type
_entity_poly.pdbx_seq_one_letter_code
_entity_poly.pdbx_strand_id
1 'polypeptide(L)'
;MYPNKQAYAPTPHSYIPNTALSATVNLDEEIKLATTRAERDLQDSLAEVFSIITTLDELEKAYLKDAIPEADYTEICDRLLKQYKAILTDETVAKEFVDLETFKYEWDMEVPRATERIRIGLPSTVTAPTHAATSGNTGANGSLILEATQDFITFLDALKLGLLAKDQLHPLLSDVIQSVNKVTDRDFEGRGKIVQWLISLNQMKATEELSEDHARELELDMNAAYQGFKTTLN
;
A
#
# COMPACT_ATOMS: atom_id res chain seq x y z
N MET A 1 2.06 -7.05 57.26
CA MET A 1 3.36 -6.44 56.90
C MET A 1 4.40 -7.55 56.94
N TYR A 2 4.78 -8.09 55.78
CA TYR A 2 5.90 -9.03 55.69
C TYR A 2 7.14 -8.26 55.23
N PRO A 3 8.28 -8.33 55.94
CA PRO A 3 9.50 -7.66 55.52
C PRO A 3 10.08 -8.37 54.30
N ASN A 4 10.40 -7.57 53.28
CA ASN A 4 11.02 -7.98 52.02
C ASN A 4 12.39 -8.62 52.31
N LYS A 5 12.58 -9.90 51.96
CA LYS A 5 13.87 -10.60 52.13
C LYS A 5 14.71 -10.35 50.88
N GLN A 6 15.74 -9.52 51.00
CA GLN A 6 16.79 -9.38 49.98
C GLN A 6 17.53 -10.72 49.80
N ALA A 7 17.62 -11.21 48.56
CA ALA A 7 18.54 -12.27 48.19
C ALA A 7 19.95 -11.69 48.09
N TYR A 8 20.74 -11.78 49.17
CA TYR A 8 22.12 -11.30 49.19
C TYR A 8 23.08 -12.45 48.87
N ALA A 9 23.65 -12.45 47.66
CA ALA A 9 24.90 -13.16 47.39
C ALA A 9 26.06 -12.28 47.89
N PRO A 10 27.06 -12.83 48.62
CA PRO A 10 28.15 -12.02 49.17
C PRO A 10 29.04 -11.50 48.05
N THR A 11 28.92 -10.22 47.73
CA THR A 11 29.87 -9.54 46.83
C THR A 11 31.11 -9.06 47.62
N PRO A 12 32.31 -9.12 47.03
CA PRO A 12 33.52 -8.64 47.68
C PRO A 12 33.39 -7.16 48.08
N HIS A 13 33.89 -6.79 49.26
CA HIS A 13 33.78 -5.45 49.88
C HIS A 13 34.36 -4.27 49.07
N SER A 14 34.87 -4.50 47.86
CA SER A 14 35.42 -3.48 46.97
C SER A 14 34.64 -3.33 45.65
N TYR A 15 33.53 -4.06 45.45
CA TYR A 15 32.69 -3.87 44.27
C TYR A 15 31.81 -2.64 44.45
N ILE A 16 32.22 -1.51 43.87
CA ILE A 16 31.36 -0.36 43.65
C ILE A 16 30.71 -0.59 42.29
N PRO A 17 29.41 -0.96 42.21
CA PRO A 17 28.74 -1.14 40.93
C PRO A 17 28.82 0.16 40.14
N ASN A 18 29.26 0.06 38.89
CA ASN A 18 29.30 1.20 37.98
C ASN A 18 27.86 1.58 37.62
N THR A 19 27.29 2.57 38.32
CA THR A 19 25.89 3.00 38.17
C THR A 19 25.59 3.66 36.82
N ALA A 20 26.61 3.90 36.00
CA ALA A 20 26.46 4.41 34.64
C ALA A 20 25.86 3.38 33.66
N LEU A 21 25.86 2.09 34.02
CA LEU A 21 25.32 0.98 33.21
C LEU A 21 24.23 0.18 33.95
N SER A 22 23.55 0.81 34.91
CA SER A 22 22.41 0.19 35.56
C SER A 22 21.20 0.21 34.63
N ALA A 23 20.55 -0.94 34.41
CA ALA A 23 19.28 -1.00 33.71
C ALA A 23 18.26 -0.08 34.41
N THR A 24 17.65 0.83 33.65
CA THR A 24 16.57 1.73 34.12
C THR A 24 15.24 1.00 34.33
N VAL A 25 15.19 -0.28 33.98
CA VAL A 25 14.00 -1.13 34.04
C VAL A 25 14.17 -2.12 35.20
N ASN A 26 13.11 -2.30 35.98
CA ASN A 26 13.08 -3.26 37.08
C ASN A 26 13.16 -4.69 36.53
N LEU A 27 14.25 -5.40 36.81
CA LEU A 27 14.50 -6.76 36.33
C LEU A 27 13.68 -7.83 37.09
N ASP A 28 13.09 -7.47 38.23
CA ASP A 28 12.30 -8.38 39.07
C ASP A 28 10.81 -8.40 38.67
N GLU A 29 10.40 -7.59 37.69
CA GLU A 29 9.01 -7.47 37.22
C GLU A 29 8.89 -7.75 35.72
N GLU A 30 7.87 -8.51 35.33
CA GLU A 30 7.54 -8.73 33.92
C GLU A 30 7.05 -7.44 33.27
N ILE A 31 7.72 -7.03 32.19
CA ILE A 31 7.34 -5.86 31.41
C ILE A 31 6.05 -6.18 30.65
N LYS A 32 5.05 -5.30 30.78
CA LYS A 32 3.79 -5.40 30.05
C LYS A 32 3.84 -4.50 28.83
N LEU A 33 3.37 -5.02 27.70
CA LEU A 33 3.28 -4.27 26.44
C LEU A 33 2.30 -3.09 26.52
N ALA A 34 1.21 -3.24 27.28
CA ALA A 34 0.23 -2.19 27.49
C ALA A 34 -0.29 -2.19 28.92
N THR A 35 -0.51 -0.99 29.47
CA THR A 35 -1.04 -0.78 30.82
C THR A 35 -2.49 -0.30 30.80
N THR A 36 -2.89 0.42 29.75
CA THR A 36 -4.25 0.93 29.58
C THR A 36 -5.02 0.17 28.51
N ARG A 37 -6.36 0.27 28.54
CA ARG A 37 -7.21 -0.33 27.51
C ARG A 37 -6.98 0.33 26.13
N ALA A 38 -6.87 1.65 26.10
CA ALA A 38 -6.64 2.39 24.87
C ALA A 38 -5.28 2.04 24.23
N GLU A 39 -4.23 1.90 25.05
CA GLU A 39 -2.91 1.45 24.59
C GLU A 39 -2.96 0.03 24.02
N ARG A 40 -3.72 -0.87 24.64
CA ARG A 40 -3.91 -2.22 24.11
C ARG A 40 -4.63 -2.22 22.77
N ASP A 41 -5.73 -1.47 22.65
CA ASP A 41 -6.50 -1.38 21.40
C ASP A 41 -5.65 -0.77 20.26
N LEU A 42 -4.76 0.18 20.59
CA LEU A 42 -3.76 0.75 19.67
C LEU A 42 -2.72 -0.30 19.24
N GLN A 43 -2.14 -1.04 20.19
CA GLN A 43 -1.16 -2.10 19.90
C GLN A 43 -1.79 -3.22 19.07
N ASP A 44 -3.05 -3.60 19.34
CA ASP A 44 -3.79 -4.58 18.53
C ASP A 44 -3.97 -4.08 17.09
N SER A 45 -4.27 -2.78 16.91
CA SER A 45 -4.40 -2.18 15.58
C SER A 45 -3.07 -2.15 14.82
N LEU A 46 -1.97 -1.78 15.48
CA LEU A 46 -0.62 -1.81 14.91
C LEU A 46 -0.16 -3.24 14.57
N ALA A 47 -0.50 -4.21 15.42
CA ALA A 47 -0.23 -5.62 15.17
C ALA A 47 -1.00 -6.14 13.95
N GLU A 48 -2.24 -5.67 13.73
CA GLU A 48 -3.01 -6.00 12.54
C GLU A 48 -2.37 -5.41 11.27
N VAL A 49 -1.89 -4.16 11.32
CA VAL A 49 -1.12 -3.57 10.20
C VAL A 49 0.13 -4.39 9.90
N PHE A 50 0.90 -4.77 10.92
CA PHE A 50 2.09 -5.62 10.78
C PHE A 50 1.75 -6.97 10.14
N SER A 51 0.65 -7.60 10.60
CA SER A 51 0.13 -8.86 10.07
C SER A 51 -0.24 -8.74 8.59
N ILE A 52 -0.96 -7.68 8.21
CA ILE A 52 -1.36 -7.44 6.82
C ILE A 52 -0.15 -7.25 5.92
N ILE A 53 0.82 -6.42 6.32
CA ILE A 53 2.04 -6.16 5.53
C ILE A 53 2.82 -7.46 5.30
N THR A 54 3.02 -8.25 6.34
CA THR A 54 3.75 -9.53 6.27
C THR A 54 3.01 -10.54 5.39
N THR A 55 1.69 -10.64 5.56
CA THR A 55 0.84 -11.53 4.77
C THR A 55 0.84 -11.15 3.30
N LEU A 56 0.83 -9.85 3.00
CA LEU A 56 0.88 -9.33 1.64
C LEU A 56 2.22 -9.70 0.96
N ASP A 57 3.35 -9.65 1.67
CA ASP A 57 4.65 -10.03 1.09
C ASP A 57 4.71 -11.52 0.74
N GLU A 58 4.21 -12.38 1.64
CA GLU A 58 4.13 -13.83 1.37
C GLU A 58 3.09 -14.16 0.29
N LEU A 59 2.00 -13.42 0.19
CA LEU A 59 1.02 -13.56 -0.90
C LEU A 59 1.67 -13.25 -2.26
N GLU A 60 2.42 -12.16 -2.38
CA GLU A 60 3.17 -11.82 -3.59
C GLU A 60 4.19 -12.92 -3.95
N LYS A 61 4.91 -13.41 -2.95
CA LYS A 61 5.90 -14.49 -3.14
C LYS A 61 5.26 -15.81 -3.54
N ALA A 62 4.07 -16.12 -3.03
CA ALA A 62 3.31 -17.32 -3.40
C ALA A 62 2.78 -17.22 -4.84
N TYR A 63 2.28 -16.05 -5.23
CA TYR A 63 1.83 -15.79 -6.60
C TYR A 63 3.00 -15.91 -7.60
N LEU A 64 4.17 -15.33 -7.29
CA LEU A 64 5.37 -15.45 -8.12
C LEU A 64 5.91 -16.88 -8.26
N LYS A 65 5.49 -17.79 -7.38
CA LYS A 65 5.85 -19.22 -7.42
C LYS A 65 4.76 -20.09 -8.05
N ASP A 66 3.75 -19.48 -8.66
CA ASP A 66 2.56 -20.16 -9.21
C ASP A 66 1.84 -21.05 -8.17
N ALA A 67 1.94 -20.72 -6.88
CA ALA A 67 1.33 -21.51 -5.81
C ALA A 67 -0.16 -21.19 -5.60
N ILE A 68 -0.62 -20.04 -6.09
CA ILE A 68 -1.99 -19.53 -5.94
C ILE A 68 -2.48 -19.07 -7.31
N PRO A 69 -3.72 -19.41 -7.71
CA PRO A 69 -4.28 -18.95 -8.97
C PRO A 69 -4.52 -17.43 -8.96
N GLU A 70 -4.48 -16.83 -10.16
CA GLU A 70 -4.54 -15.38 -10.35
C GLU A 70 -5.81 -14.71 -9.78
N ALA A 71 -6.96 -15.39 -9.92
CA ALA A 71 -8.24 -14.89 -9.43
C ALA A 71 -8.23 -14.73 -7.90
N ASP A 72 -7.76 -15.76 -7.19
CA ASP A 72 -7.68 -15.77 -5.73
C ASP A 72 -6.66 -14.75 -5.23
N TYR A 73 -5.50 -14.66 -5.90
CA TYR A 73 -4.49 -13.65 -5.59
C TYR A 73 -5.07 -12.23 -5.66
N THR A 74 -5.77 -11.92 -6.76
CA THR A 74 -6.31 -10.57 -6.98
C THR A 74 -7.33 -10.19 -5.91
N GLU A 75 -8.24 -11.11 -5.57
CA GLU A 75 -9.26 -10.88 -4.55
C GLU A 75 -8.66 -10.71 -3.15
N ILE A 76 -7.71 -11.57 -2.78
CA ILE A 76 -7.05 -11.50 -1.46
C ILE A 76 -6.21 -10.22 -1.36
N CYS A 77 -5.47 -9.87 -2.41
CA CYS A 77 -4.63 -8.66 -2.43
C CYS A 77 -5.47 -7.38 -2.28
N ASP A 78 -6.55 -7.25 -3.06
CA ASP A 78 -7.46 -6.10 -2.97
C ASP A 78 -8.10 -5.99 -1.58
N ARG A 79 -8.49 -7.13 -0.99
CA ARG A 79 -9.05 -7.18 0.37
C ARG A 79 -8.04 -6.73 1.43
N LEU A 80 -6.80 -7.21 1.36
CA LEU A 80 -5.72 -6.82 2.29
C LEU A 80 -5.39 -5.33 2.18
N LEU A 81 -5.33 -4.79 0.96
CA LEU A 81 -5.10 -3.37 0.72
C LEU A 81 -6.23 -2.49 1.27
N LYS A 82 -7.48 -2.91 1.13
CA LYS A 82 -8.64 -2.22 1.72
C LYS A 82 -8.60 -2.24 3.24
N GLN A 83 -8.26 -3.38 3.85
CA GLN A 83 -8.12 -3.51 5.30
C GLN A 83 -7.00 -2.63 5.83
N TYR A 84 -5.84 -2.63 5.18
CA TYR A 84 -4.70 -1.76 5.50
C TYR A 84 -5.12 -0.27 5.52
N LYS A 85 -5.79 0.20 4.46
CA LYS A 85 -6.29 1.59 4.38
C LYS A 85 -7.34 1.89 5.46
N ALA A 86 -8.22 0.93 5.77
CA ALA A 86 -9.26 1.11 6.77
C ALA A 86 -8.68 1.29 8.18
N ILE A 87 -7.65 0.52 8.55
CA ILE A 87 -6.99 0.63 9.86
C ILE A 87 -6.27 1.99 9.97
N LEU A 88 -5.59 2.42 8.91
CA LEU A 88 -4.90 3.72 8.87
C LEU A 88 -5.84 4.94 8.76
N THR A 89 -7.16 4.72 8.69
CA THR A 89 -8.14 5.80 8.79
C THR A 89 -8.27 6.30 10.23
N ASP A 90 -7.94 5.49 11.23
CA ASP A 90 -7.90 5.91 12.63
C ASP A 90 -6.70 6.84 12.87
N GLU A 91 -6.96 8.08 13.29
CA GLU A 91 -5.93 9.10 13.53
C GLU A 91 -4.90 8.68 14.59
N THR A 92 -5.31 7.90 15.59
CA THR A 92 -4.40 7.44 16.64
C THR A 92 -3.39 6.43 16.11
N VAL A 93 -3.87 5.50 15.28
CA VAL A 93 -3.03 4.49 14.62
C VAL A 93 -2.16 5.13 13.55
N ALA A 94 -2.72 6.03 12.73
CA ALA A 94 -1.97 6.74 11.70
C ALA A 94 -0.82 7.59 12.28
N LYS A 95 -1.02 8.17 13.46
CA LYS A 95 0.01 8.96 14.14
C LYS A 95 1.19 8.13 14.63
N GLU A 96 0.92 6.94 15.19
CA GLU A 96 1.97 6.03 15.66
C GLU A 96 2.62 5.26 14.51
N PHE A 97 1.85 4.94 13.45
CA PHE A 97 2.38 4.32 12.24
C PHE A 97 3.34 5.25 11.47
N VAL A 98 3.05 6.55 11.46
CA VAL A 98 3.81 7.60 10.75
C VAL A 98 3.84 7.39 9.23
N ASP A 99 4.71 6.50 8.76
CA ASP A 99 4.82 6.08 7.37
C ASP A 99 5.37 4.65 7.27
N LEU A 100 5.22 4.06 6.08
CA LEU A 100 5.58 2.67 5.85
C LEU A 100 7.08 2.41 6.06
N GLU A 101 7.97 3.35 5.72
CA GLU A 101 9.42 3.13 5.82
C GLU A 101 9.90 3.20 7.27
N THR A 102 9.35 4.13 8.06
CA THR A 102 9.61 4.27 9.49
C THR A 102 9.11 3.05 10.24
N PHE A 103 7.89 2.61 9.96
CA PHE A 103 7.32 1.40 10.57
C PHE A 103 8.15 0.15 10.25
N LYS A 104 8.60 0.00 9.00
CA LYS A 104 9.49 -1.12 8.63
C LYS A 104 10.82 -1.08 9.36
N TYR A 105 11.42 0.10 9.53
CA TYR A 105 12.69 0.25 10.23
C TYR A 105 12.54 -0.02 11.73
N GLU A 106 11.46 0.44 12.36
CA GLU A 106 11.19 0.23 13.78
C GLU A 106 11.00 -1.25 14.13
N TRP A 107 10.29 -1.99 13.28
CA TRP A 107 9.98 -3.40 13.49
C TRP A 107 10.89 -4.38 12.74
N ASP A 108 11.99 -3.89 12.14
CA ASP A 108 12.97 -4.67 11.38
C ASP A 108 12.32 -5.59 10.30
N MET A 109 11.41 -5.00 9.51
CA MET A 109 10.61 -5.74 8.53
C MET A 109 11.28 -5.80 7.15
N GLU A 110 11.67 -7.00 6.72
CA GLU A 110 12.14 -7.27 5.36
C GLU A 110 10.97 -7.65 4.42
N VAL A 111 10.22 -6.64 3.97
CA VAL A 111 9.00 -6.82 3.15
C VAL A 111 9.06 -6.06 1.81
N PRO A 112 10.03 -6.37 0.92
CA PRO A 112 10.25 -5.61 -0.31
C PRO A 112 9.08 -5.70 -1.31
N ARG A 113 8.34 -6.82 -1.36
CA ARG A 113 7.25 -7.01 -2.34
C ARG A 113 5.99 -6.30 -1.87
N ALA A 114 5.67 -6.41 -0.57
CA ALA A 114 4.56 -5.67 0.02
C ALA A 114 4.78 -4.16 -0.07
N THR A 115 6.02 -3.68 0.07
CA THR A 115 6.35 -2.25 -0.05
C THR A 115 5.93 -1.70 -1.41
N GLU A 116 6.33 -2.36 -2.50
CA GLU A 116 5.94 -1.95 -3.85
C GLU A 116 4.42 -2.04 -4.04
N ARG A 117 3.79 -3.12 -3.54
CA ARG A 117 2.34 -3.29 -3.64
C ARG A 117 1.55 -2.19 -2.92
N ILE A 118 1.94 -1.85 -1.69
CA ILE A 118 1.26 -0.81 -0.88
C ILE A 118 1.46 0.56 -1.52
N ARG A 119 2.65 0.83 -2.07
CA ARG A 119 2.95 2.09 -2.79
C ARG A 119 2.07 2.25 -4.03
N ILE A 120 1.90 1.18 -4.81
CA ILE A 120 1.03 1.15 -5.99
C ILE A 120 -0.46 1.19 -5.61
N GLY A 121 -0.87 0.50 -4.55
CA GLY A 121 -2.26 0.48 -4.08
C GLY A 121 -3.23 -0.36 -4.91
N LEU A 122 -2.72 -1.18 -5.84
CA LEU A 122 -3.48 -2.11 -6.69
C LEU A 122 -2.75 -3.46 -6.81
N PRO A 123 -3.44 -4.60 -6.99
CA PRO A 123 -2.83 -5.92 -7.20
C PRO A 123 -1.90 -6.02 -8.43
N SER A 124 -0.98 -7.01 -8.45
CA SER A 124 0.05 -7.14 -9.50
C SER A 124 -0.55 -7.39 -10.85
N THR A 125 -1.66 -8.13 -10.86
CA THR A 125 -2.46 -8.44 -12.05
C THR A 125 -3.03 -7.20 -12.72
N VAL A 126 -3.19 -6.09 -11.98
CA VAL A 126 -3.65 -4.81 -12.52
C VAL A 126 -2.48 -3.93 -13.01
N THR A 127 -1.24 -4.27 -12.66
CA THR A 127 -0.07 -3.42 -12.97
C THR A 127 0.98 -4.08 -13.86
N ALA A 128 1.03 -5.41 -13.89
CA ALA A 128 1.80 -6.21 -14.83
C ALA A 128 0.88 -6.68 -15.98
N PRO A 129 1.37 -6.82 -17.22
CA PRO A 129 0.60 -7.46 -18.28
C PRO A 129 0.35 -8.89 -17.84
N THR A 130 -0.90 -9.24 -17.61
CA THR A 130 -1.24 -10.60 -17.23
C THR A 130 -0.87 -11.50 -18.40
N HIS A 131 -0.27 -12.65 -18.12
CA HIS A 131 -0.34 -13.79 -19.04
C HIS A 131 -1.77 -14.35 -18.97
N ALA A 132 -2.77 -13.52 -19.27
CA ALA A 132 -4.12 -13.99 -19.43
C ALA A 132 -4.08 -14.99 -20.59
N ALA A 133 -4.34 -16.25 -20.25
CA ALA A 133 -4.53 -17.30 -21.22
C ALA A 133 -5.48 -16.78 -22.30
N THR A 134 -5.00 -16.82 -23.54
CA THR A 134 -5.69 -16.49 -24.78
C THR A 134 -7.09 -17.10 -24.83
N SER A 135 -8.07 -16.40 -24.26
CA SER A 135 -9.48 -16.65 -24.54
C SER A 135 -9.81 -15.84 -25.78
N GLY A 136 -9.63 -16.48 -26.93
CA GLY A 136 -9.83 -15.92 -28.26
C GLY A 136 -11.28 -15.52 -28.52
N ASN A 137 -11.68 -14.35 -28.04
CA ASN A 137 -12.97 -13.74 -28.36
C ASN A 137 -12.75 -12.45 -29.15
N THR A 138 -12.38 -12.60 -30.42
CA THR A 138 -12.14 -11.51 -31.39
C THR A 138 -13.37 -10.65 -31.72
N GLY A 139 -14.52 -10.88 -31.05
CA GLY A 139 -15.72 -10.03 -31.11
C GLY A 139 -15.95 -9.12 -29.90
N ALA A 140 -15.19 -9.28 -28.79
CA ALA A 140 -15.37 -8.50 -27.55
C ALA A 140 -14.53 -7.21 -27.49
N ASN A 141 -13.52 -7.08 -28.34
CA ASN A 141 -12.57 -5.97 -28.29
C ASN A 141 -13.24 -4.61 -28.51
N GLY A 142 -14.24 -4.50 -29.39
CA GLY A 142 -14.90 -3.21 -29.67
C GLY A 142 -15.63 -2.61 -28.46
N SER A 143 -16.30 -3.45 -27.66
CA SER A 143 -17.00 -2.99 -26.45
C SER A 143 -16.00 -2.61 -25.35
N LEU A 144 -14.91 -3.37 -25.20
CA LEU A 144 -13.86 -3.08 -24.23
C LEU A 144 -13.07 -1.82 -24.61
N ILE A 145 -12.80 -1.61 -25.90
CA ILE A 145 -12.17 -0.39 -26.42
C ILE A 145 -13.07 0.82 -26.16
N LEU A 146 -14.39 0.67 -26.32
CA LEU A 146 -15.35 1.72 -26.01
C LEU A 146 -15.36 2.05 -24.51
N GLU A 147 -15.38 1.04 -23.64
CA GLU A 147 -15.28 1.18 -22.19
C GLU A 147 -14.00 1.93 -21.80
N ALA A 148 -12.83 1.47 -22.29
CA ALA A 148 -11.56 2.15 -22.03
C ALA A 148 -11.54 3.59 -22.56
N THR A 149 -12.08 3.83 -23.76
CA THR A 149 -12.18 5.18 -24.32
C THR A 149 -13.09 6.07 -23.47
N GLN A 150 -14.19 5.53 -22.97
CA GLN A 150 -15.12 6.24 -22.09
C GLN A 150 -14.44 6.62 -20.76
N ASP A 151 -13.66 5.72 -20.17
CA ASP A 151 -12.95 5.98 -18.92
C ASP A 151 -11.88 7.06 -19.12
N PHE A 152 -11.11 7.00 -20.22
CA PHE A 152 -10.15 8.05 -20.57
C PHE A 152 -10.83 9.41 -20.74
N ILE A 153 -11.96 9.48 -21.46
CA ILE A 153 -12.70 10.72 -21.65
C ILE A 153 -13.23 11.24 -20.32
N THR A 154 -13.80 10.36 -19.50
CA THR A 154 -14.36 10.72 -18.18
C THR A 154 -13.28 11.27 -17.26
N PHE A 155 -12.09 10.67 -17.24
CA PHE A 155 -10.94 11.16 -16.49
C PHE A 155 -10.44 12.52 -17.00
N LEU A 156 -10.27 12.67 -18.32
CA LEU A 156 -9.84 13.95 -18.92
C LEU A 156 -10.86 15.07 -18.71
N ASP A 157 -12.16 14.75 -18.75
CA ASP A 157 -13.22 15.71 -18.47
C ASP A 157 -13.23 16.11 -16.99
N ALA A 158 -13.00 15.17 -16.07
CA ALA A 158 -12.86 15.47 -14.65
C ALA A 158 -11.71 16.47 -14.39
N LEU A 159 -10.55 16.26 -15.03
CA LEU A 159 -9.43 17.20 -14.96
C LEU A 159 -9.79 18.59 -15.50
N LYS A 160 -10.48 18.66 -16.64
CA LYS A 160 -10.92 19.94 -17.25
C LYS A 160 -11.99 20.66 -16.44
N LEU A 161 -12.80 19.93 -15.68
CA LEU A 161 -13.78 20.48 -14.75
C LEU A 161 -13.15 20.99 -13.45
N GLY A 162 -11.84 20.80 -13.26
CA GLY A 162 -11.12 21.22 -12.06
C GLY A 162 -11.33 20.28 -10.87
N LEU A 163 -11.72 19.03 -11.11
CA LEU A 163 -11.80 18.00 -10.07
C LEU A 163 -10.40 17.49 -9.74
N LEU A 164 -9.67 18.24 -8.92
CA LEU A 164 -8.25 17.97 -8.58
C LEU A 164 -8.06 17.21 -7.28
N ALA A 165 -9.15 16.85 -6.59
CA ALA A 165 -9.09 16.14 -5.33
C ALA A 165 -8.71 14.65 -5.53
N LYS A 166 -7.85 14.13 -4.65
CA LYS A 166 -7.37 12.73 -4.70
C LYS A 166 -8.51 11.72 -4.72
N ASP A 167 -9.53 11.90 -3.88
CA ASP A 167 -10.67 11.00 -3.76
C ASP A 167 -11.50 10.90 -5.05
N GLN A 168 -11.46 11.94 -5.89
CA GLN A 168 -12.12 11.99 -7.19
C GLN A 168 -11.21 11.43 -8.30
N LEU A 169 -9.93 11.78 -8.31
CA LEU A 169 -8.98 11.36 -9.35
C LEU A 169 -8.57 9.89 -9.23
N HIS A 170 -8.40 9.39 -8.01
CA HIS A 170 -7.88 8.04 -7.78
C HIS A 170 -8.83 6.94 -8.31
N PRO A 171 -10.15 6.96 -8.05
CA PRO A 171 -11.06 5.97 -8.63
C PRO A 171 -11.05 6.01 -10.16
N LEU A 172 -11.12 7.21 -10.75
CA LEU A 172 -11.15 7.39 -12.21
C LEU A 172 -9.86 6.88 -12.88
N LEU A 173 -8.70 7.17 -12.29
CA LEU A 173 -7.42 6.69 -12.81
C LEU A 173 -7.28 5.17 -12.69
N SER A 174 -7.81 4.60 -11.60
CA SER A 174 -7.87 3.15 -11.40
C SER A 174 -8.77 2.46 -12.42
N ASP A 175 -9.90 3.08 -12.78
CA ASP A 175 -10.80 2.55 -13.81
C ASP A 175 -10.12 2.57 -15.19
N VAL A 176 -9.44 3.66 -15.54
CA VAL A 176 -8.66 3.77 -16.80
C VAL A 176 -7.61 2.67 -16.92
N ILE A 177 -6.79 2.42 -15.88
CA ILE A 177 -5.77 1.37 -15.97
C ILE A 177 -6.39 -0.03 -16.09
N GLN A 178 -7.50 -0.28 -15.39
CA GLN A 178 -8.21 -1.57 -15.47
C GLN A 178 -8.81 -1.81 -16.86
N SER A 179 -9.49 -0.82 -17.44
CA SER A 179 -10.08 -0.95 -18.77
C SER A 179 -9.03 -1.05 -19.86
N VAL A 180 -7.91 -0.34 -19.74
CA VAL A 180 -6.74 -0.50 -20.62
C VAL A 180 -6.19 -1.92 -20.57
N ASN A 181 -5.98 -2.50 -19.38
CA ASN A 181 -5.47 -3.86 -19.25
C ASN A 181 -6.43 -4.91 -19.85
N LYS A 182 -7.76 -4.69 -19.77
CA LYS A 182 -8.74 -5.59 -20.40
C LYS A 182 -8.67 -5.56 -21.94
N VAL A 183 -8.27 -4.44 -22.53
CA VAL A 183 -8.26 -4.24 -23.98
C VAL A 183 -6.95 -4.73 -24.61
N THR A 184 -5.83 -4.54 -23.94
CA THR A 184 -4.52 -4.88 -24.49
C THR A 184 -3.55 -5.32 -23.40
N ASP A 185 -2.98 -6.52 -23.58
CA ASP A 185 -1.84 -7.01 -22.78
C ASP A 185 -0.50 -6.45 -23.30
N ARG A 186 -0.52 -5.63 -24.36
CA ARG A 186 0.71 -5.04 -24.90
C ARG A 186 1.16 -3.90 -24.02
N ASP A 187 2.40 -4.00 -23.57
CA ASP A 187 3.07 -2.90 -22.89
C ASP A 187 3.23 -1.73 -23.87
N PHE A 188 2.73 -0.55 -23.49
CA PHE A 188 2.86 0.67 -24.26
C PHE A 188 3.29 1.80 -23.35
N GLU A 189 4.00 2.77 -23.92
CA GLU A 189 4.69 3.85 -23.18
C GLU A 189 3.76 4.64 -22.23
N GLY A 190 2.48 4.75 -22.58
CA GLY A 190 1.46 5.41 -21.76
C GLY A 190 1.12 4.69 -20.45
N ARG A 191 1.31 3.37 -20.37
CA ARG A 191 0.97 2.58 -19.17
C ARG A 191 1.85 2.95 -17.97
N GLY A 192 3.16 3.06 -18.20
CA GLY A 192 4.11 3.41 -17.13
C GLY A 192 3.80 4.77 -16.52
N LYS A 193 3.37 5.74 -17.34
CA LYS A 193 2.93 7.06 -16.89
C LYS A 193 1.66 6.99 -16.05
N ILE A 194 0.65 6.22 -16.46
CA ILE A 194 -0.60 6.05 -15.68
C ILE A 194 -0.29 5.46 -14.30
N VAL A 195 0.56 4.42 -14.22
CA VAL A 195 0.96 3.80 -12.95
C VAL A 195 1.77 4.79 -12.09
N GLN A 196 2.68 5.56 -12.69
CA GLN A 196 3.43 6.60 -11.99
C GLN A 196 2.49 7.63 -11.34
N TRP A 197 1.49 8.12 -12.07
CA TRP A 197 0.50 9.05 -11.54
C TRP A 197 -0.38 8.44 -10.46
N LEU A 198 -0.68 7.14 -10.55
CA LEU A 198 -1.45 6.42 -9.54
C LEU A 198 -0.65 6.29 -8.23
N ILE A 199 0.65 6.03 -8.32
CA ILE A 199 1.57 6.05 -7.17
C ILE A 199 1.62 7.46 -6.57
N SER A 200 1.79 8.50 -7.39
CA SER A 200 1.82 9.90 -6.92
C SER A 200 0.53 10.27 -6.20
N LEU A 201 -0.63 9.94 -6.77
CA LEU A 201 -1.95 10.16 -6.15
C LEU A 201 -2.11 9.36 -4.86
N ASN A 202 -1.61 8.13 -4.78
CA ASN A 202 -1.70 7.32 -3.57
C ASN A 202 -0.85 7.91 -2.42
N GLN A 203 0.30 8.52 -2.74
CA GLN A 203 1.18 9.19 -1.75
C GLN A 203 0.64 10.52 -1.20
N MET A 204 -0.26 11.20 -1.93
CA MET A 204 -0.91 12.43 -1.46
C MET A 204 -1.94 12.15 -0.34
N LYS A 205 -2.25 13.12 0.51
CA LYS A 205 -3.32 12.94 1.53
C LYS A 205 -4.70 12.92 0.87
N ALA A 206 -5.67 12.22 1.48
CA ALA A 206 -7.05 12.11 0.96
C ALA A 206 -7.73 13.46 0.70
N THR A 207 -7.36 14.49 1.46
CA THR A 207 -7.90 15.86 1.37
C THR A 207 -7.02 16.80 0.54
N GLU A 208 -5.94 16.30 -0.04
CA GLU A 208 -4.98 17.11 -0.78
C GLU A 208 -5.39 17.16 -2.26
N GLU A 209 -5.39 18.37 -2.80
CA GLU A 209 -5.69 18.64 -4.21
C GLU A 209 -4.39 18.70 -5.01
N LEU A 210 -4.42 18.20 -6.24
CA LEU A 210 -3.31 18.40 -7.17
C LEU A 210 -3.10 19.90 -7.41
N SER A 211 -1.84 20.33 -7.42
CA SER A 211 -1.52 21.69 -7.88
C SER A 211 -1.90 21.85 -9.36
N GLU A 212 -2.25 23.07 -9.77
CA GLU A 212 -2.62 23.34 -11.17
C GLU A 212 -1.50 22.93 -12.16
N ASP A 213 -0.25 23.05 -11.75
CA ASP A 213 0.90 22.64 -12.58
C ASP A 213 0.97 21.13 -12.72
N HIS A 214 0.81 20.37 -11.63
CA HIS A 214 0.76 18.90 -11.70
C HIS A 214 -0.49 18.41 -12.45
N ALA A 215 -1.61 19.13 -12.35
CA ALA A 215 -2.85 18.77 -13.04
C ALA A 215 -2.68 18.90 -14.57
N ARG A 216 -1.99 19.95 -15.03
CA ARG A 216 -1.63 20.12 -16.45
C ARG A 216 -0.66 19.05 -16.93
N GLU A 217 0.33 18.69 -16.11
CA GLU A 217 1.27 17.62 -16.44
C GLU A 217 0.55 16.27 -16.56
N LEU A 218 -0.33 15.95 -15.61
CA LEU A 218 -1.19 14.77 -15.62
C LEU A 218 -2.11 14.75 -16.85
N GLU A 219 -2.74 15.88 -17.21
CA GLU A 219 -3.56 15.99 -18.42
C GLU A 219 -2.73 15.70 -19.69
N LEU A 220 -1.51 16.22 -19.78
CA LEU A 220 -0.63 16.02 -20.93
C LEU A 220 -0.18 14.57 -21.04
N ASP A 221 0.30 13.98 -19.95
CA ASP A 221 0.70 12.57 -19.89
C ASP A 221 -0.48 11.65 -20.20
N MET A 222 -1.69 11.97 -19.73
CA MET A 222 -2.89 11.19 -20.00
C MET A 222 -3.33 11.29 -21.47
N ASN A 223 -3.25 12.48 -22.08
CA ASN A 223 -3.49 12.63 -23.51
C ASN A 223 -2.46 11.85 -24.35
N ALA A 224 -1.18 11.86 -23.96
CA ALA A 224 -0.15 11.07 -24.61
C ALA A 224 -0.43 9.57 -24.47
N ALA A 225 -0.83 9.11 -23.27
CA ALA A 225 -1.20 7.72 -23.03
C ALA A 225 -2.42 7.29 -23.86
N TYR A 226 -3.44 8.15 -23.98
CA TYR A 226 -4.61 7.89 -24.82
C TYR A 226 -4.28 7.80 -26.31
N GLN A 227 -3.39 8.65 -26.82
CA GLN A 227 -2.90 8.56 -28.21
C GLN A 227 -2.06 7.30 -28.42
N GLY A 228 -1.21 6.94 -27.45
CA GLY A 228 -0.47 5.69 -27.44
C GLY A 228 -1.40 4.49 -27.51
N PHE A 229 -2.45 4.46 -26.69
CA PHE A 229 -3.49 3.43 -26.69
C PHE A 229 -4.24 3.37 -28.03
N LYS A 230 -4.62 4.50 -28.62
CA LYS A 230 -5.23 4.51 -29.97
C LYS A 230 -4.29 3.96 -31.05
N THR A 231 -3.00 4.23 -30.92
CA THR A 231 -1.99 3.77 -31.88
C THR A 231 -1.75 2.27 -31.75
N THR A 232 -1.81 1.70 -30.56
CA THR A 232 -1.68 0.25 -30.36
C THR A 232 -2.90 -0.54 -30.82
N LEU A 233 -4.05 0.13 -30.99
CA LEU A 233 -5.29 -0.46 -31.50
C LEU A 233 -5.43 -0.42 -33.03
N ASN A 234 -4.64 0.42 -33.73
CA ASN A 234 -4.58 0.49 -35.19
C ASN A 234 -3.52 -0.46 -35.77
#